data_AF-A0A6C0K843-F1
#
_entry.id   AF-A0A6C0K843-F1
#
_cell.length_a   1.000
_cell.length_b   1.000
_cell.length_c   1.000
_cell.angle_alpha   90.00
_cell.angle_beta   90.00
_cell.angle_gamma   90.00
#
_symmetry.space_group_name_H-M   'P 1'
#
loop_
_entity.id
_entity.type
_entity.pdbx_description
1 polymer ?
#
loop_
_entity_poly.entity_id
_entity_poly.type
_entity_poly.pdbx_seq_one_letter_code
_entity_poly.pdbx_strand_id
1 'polypeptide(L)'
;MAPVIGFDFDECLAQAYSLVPFVLLLDRLVPRALKSPSVSSVTRGILEKSTNAFYLRLALNEVETKGTFLRPSFLTLLPKLLALRQQGLVEHLFLYSNNGIGNLLEVLDHILALTLIQKPYSVPQDRLLKDSNGRLHCLSPRASLDDPCRAVEPKDPNGFREKSVSGISACIGSAVNVDELYYFDDTRMHTGLMNAIQNRYIVVKKYEIRMANKKLAEMFIESFPSNAFYPGSKEANVLLTQLQILLPAFQPNGKESVKTLAEKLAKELSKFSPLAGGRVARNWNAAEIAADERVLDVGIGSVFSYGQVTNNNAAGSIFRAPIGGSRSKQTRRRKRKTRRNE
;
A
#
# COMPACT_ATOMS: atom_id res chain seq x y z
N MET A 1 -18.15 15.35 14.89
CA MET A 1 -17.68 14.93 13.57
C MET A 1 -17.26 13.46 13.66
N ALA A 2 -17.14 12.75 12.55
CA ALA A 2 -16.81 11.33 12.59
C ALA A 2 -15.28 11.16 12.81
N PRO A 3 -14.82 10.15 13.55
CA PRO A 3 -13.39 9.91 13.76
C PRO A 3 -12.55 9.85 12.49
N VAL A 4 -11.33 10.36 12.60
CA VAL A 4 -10.28 10.32 11.58
C VAL A 4 -9.15 9.44 12.11
N ILE A 5 -8.78 8.40 11.38
CA ILE A 5 -7.85 7.37 11.89
C ILE A 5 -6.65 7.25 10.95
N GLY A 6 -5.48 7.57 11.49
CA GLY A 6 -4.22 7.52 10.77
C GLY A 6 -3.31 6.40 11.27
N PHE A 7 -2.45 5.93 10.38
CA PHE A 7 -1.44 4.94 10.69
C PHE A 7 -0.09 5.45 10.20
N ASP A 8 0.94 5.34 11.03
CA ASP A 8 2.29 5.20 10.51
C ASP A 8 2.41 3.89 9.73
N PHE A 9 3.43 3.83 8.88
CA PHE A 9 3.63 2.72 7.98
C PHE A 9 4.75 1.79 8.44
N ASP A 10 5.97 2.32 8.56
CA ASP A 10 7.17 1.52 8.79
C ASP A 10 7.14 0.99 10.22
N GLU A 11 7.20 -0.32 10.38
CA GLU A 11 7.22 -0.99 11.69
C GLU A 11 5.94 -0.78 12.54
N CYS A 12 5.03 0.09 12.12
CA CYS A 12 3.68 0.18 12.63
C CYS A 12 2.76 -0.79 11.87
N LEU A 13 2.42 -0.45 10.62
CA LEU A 13 1.49 -1.22 9.78
C LEU A 13 2.19 -2.35 9.02
N ALA A 14 3.42 -2.11 8.56
CA ALA A 14 4.16 -3.05 7.75
C ALA A 14 5.68 -2.90 7.87
N GLN A 15 6.40 -3.95 7.46
CA GLN A 15 7.85 -3.97 7.38
C GLN A 15 8.28 -4.52 6.01
N ALA A 16 8.37 -3.62 5.02
CA ALA A 16 8.49 -3.98 3.61
C ALA A 16 9.72 -3.39 2.90
N TYR A 17 10.78 -3.03 3.63
CA TYR A 17 12.01 -2.55 2.99
C TYR A 17 12.62 -3.56 1.99
N SER A 18 12.37 -4.86 2.15
CA SER A 18 12.77 -5.89 1.17
C SER A 18 12.02 -5.80 -0.17
N LEU A 19 10.85 -5.14 -0.23
CA LEU A 19 10.10 -4.92 -1.46
C LEU A 19 10.60 -3.72 -2.27
N VAL A 20 11.41 -2.84 -1.70
CA VAL A 20 11.85 -1.59 -2.35
C VAL A 20 12.43 -1.82 -3.76
N PRO A 21 13.35 -2.78 -4.01
CA PRO A 21 13.86 -3.03 -5.35
C PRO A 21 12.75 -3.37 -6.36
N PHE A 22 11.75 -4.13 -5.93
CA PHE A 22 10.64 -4.54 -6.78
C PHE A 22 9.66 -3.41 -7.06
N VAL A 23 9.37 -2.57 -6.05
CA VAL A 23 8.55 -1.37 -6.25
C VAL A 23 9.23 -0.40 -7.22
N LEU A 24 10.53 -0.15 -7.04
CA LEU A 24 11.28 0.69 -7.97
C LEU A 24 11.30 0.09 -9.38
N LEU A 25 11.45 -1.23 -9.51
CA LEU A 25 11.41 -1.92 -10.79
C LEU A 25 10.03 -1.80 -11.45
N LEU A 26 8.97 -2.24 -10.77
CA LEU A 26 7.66 -2.51 -11.34
C LEU A 26 6.75 -1.28 -11.41
N ASP A 27 6.97 -0.28 -10.56
CA ASP A 27 6.17 0.94 -10.52
C ASP A 27 6.90 2.17 -11.06
N ARG A 28 8.20 2.08 -11.33
CA ARG A 28 8.96 3.20 -11.90
C ARG A 28 9.70 2.83 -13.18
N LEU A 29 10.59 1.84 -13.15
CA LEU A 29 11.47 1.54 -14.28
C LEU A 29 10.76 0.82 -15.43
N VAL A 30 10.06 -0.28 -15.16
CA VAL A 30 9.31 -1.04 -16.16
C VAL A 30 8.20 -0.20 -16.79
N PRO A 31 7.33 0.50 -16.03
CA PRO A 31 6.30 1.35 -16.64
C PRO A 31 6.88 2.45 -17.54
N ARG A 32 8.04 3.02 -17.18
CA ARG A 32 8.74 3.97 -18.04
C ARG A 32 9.23 3.31 -19.33
N ALA A 33 9.86 2.14 -19.25
CA ALA A 33 10.35 1.41 -20.42
C ALA A 33 9.19 0.99 -21.36
N LEU A 34 8.04 0.61 -20.80
CA LEU A 34 6.84 0.22 -21.54
C LEU A 34 6.20 1.37 -22.35
N LYS A 35 6.53 2.63 -22.05
CA LYS A 35 6.10 3.81 -22.85
C LYS A 35 6.86 3.94 -24.18
N SER A 36 7.95 3.20 -24.38
CA SER A 36 8.68 3.23 -25.64
C SER A 36 7.80 2.73 -26.80
N PRO A 37 7.77 3.43 -27.96
CA PRO A 37 7.06 2.98 -29.15
C PRO A 37 7.56 1.62 -29.69
N SER A 38 8.80 1.24 -29.38
CA SER A 38 9.39 -0.03 -29.81
C SER A 38 8.87 -1.25 -29.05
N VAL A 39 8.18 -1.05 -27.93
CA VAL A 39 7.63 -2.14 -27.11
C VAL A 39 6.22 -2.49 -27.60
N SER A 40 6.04 -3.75 -28.02
CA SER A 40 4.76 -4.24 -28.52
C SER A 40 3.67 -4.21 -27.44
N SER A 41 2.41 -4.06 -27.86
CA SER A 41 1.24 -4.11 -26.96
C SER A 41 1.13 -5.46 -26.23
N VAL A 42 1.53 -6.56 -26.88
CA VAL A 42 1.56 -7.91 -26.30
C VAL A 42 2.55 -7.96 -25.14
N THR A 43 3.80 -7.54 -25.36
CA THR A 43 4.84 -7.50 -24.32
C THR A 43 4.44 -6.61 -23.15
N ARG A 44 3.83 -5.45 -23.44
CA ARG A 44 3.26 -4.56 -22.40
C ARG A 44 2.22 -5.28 -21.56
N GLY A 45 1.23 -5.91 -22.20
CA GLY A 45 0.16 -6.62 -21.50
C GLY A 45 0.66 -7.83 -20.70
N ILE A 46 1.70 -8.53 -21.17
CA ILE A 46 2.34 -9.62 -20.42
C ILE A 46 2.98 -9.08 -19.14
N LEU A 47 3.81 -8.05 -19.23
CA LEU A 47 4.53 -7.51 -18.08
C LEU A 47 3.61 -6.84 -17.05
N GLU A 48 2.54 -6.20 -17.51
CA GLU A 48 1.50 -5.65 -16.62
C GLU A 48 0.75 -6.78 -15.88
N LYS A 49 0.38 -7.86 -16.57
CA LYS A 49 -0.26 -9.03 -15.96
C LYS A 49 0.67 -9.71 -14.94
N SER A 50 1.95 -9.88 -15.27
CA SER A 50 2.94 -10.46 -14.37
C SER A 50 3.19 -9.61 -13.13
N THR A 51 3.20 -8.27 -13.27
CA THR A 51 3.26 -7.35 -12.13
C THR A 51 2.07 -7.56 -11.18
N ASN A 52 0.85 -7.62 -11.72
CA ASN A 52 -0.34 -7.87 -10.91
C ASN A 52 -0.32 -9.27 -10.27
N ALA A 53 0.18 -10.28 -10.98
CA ALA A 53 0.33 -11.64 -10.46
C ALA A 53 1.31 -11.66 -9.27
N PHE A 54 2.39 -10.87 -9.33
CA PHE A 54 3.35 -10.74 -8.23
C PHE A 54 2.71 -10.14 -6.98
N TYR A 55 1.99 -9.04 -7.10
CA TYR A 55 1.29 -8.43 -5.96
C TYR A 55 0.19 -9.33 -5.38
N LEU A 56 -0.52 -10.07 -6.24
CA LEU A 56 -1.49 -11.06 -5.77
C LEU A 56 -0.81 -12.21 -5.01
N ARG A 57 0.34 -12.71 -5.47
CA ARG A 57 1.09 -13.75 -4.75
C ARG A 57 1.57 -13.28 -3.39
N LEU A 58 2.05 -12.02 -3.29
CA LEU A 58 2.40 -11.43 -2.00
C LEU A 58 1.20 -11.38 -1.05
N ALA A 59 0.03 -10.93 -1.53
CA ALA A 59 -1.18 -10.91 -0.73
C ALA A 59 -1.63 -12.31 -0.27
N LEU A 60 -1.57 -13.31 -1.15
CA LEU A 60 -1.89 -14.69 -0.79
C LEU A 60 -0.90 -15.25 0.26
N ASN A 61 0.38 -14.91 0.15
CA ASN A 61 1.38 -15.30 1.14
C ASN A 61 1.09 -14.65 2.51
N GLU A 62 0.67 -13.39 2.57
CA GLU A 62 0.28 -12.73 3.83
C GLU A 62 -0.88 -13.47 4.54
N VAL A 63 -1.87 -13.93 3.76
CA VAL A 63 -2.99 -14.74 4.28
C VAL A 63 -2.49 -16.08 4.83
N GLU A 64 -1.69 -16.81 4.04
CA GLU A 64 -1.20 -18.14 4.39
C GLU A 64 -0.34 -18.11 5.66
N THR A 65 0.53 -17.12 5.75
CA THR A 65 1.54 -17.02 6.82
C THR A 65 1.08 -16.21 8.03
N LYS A 66 -0.11 -15.60 7.94
CA LYS A 66 -0.65 -14.66 8.94
C LYS A 66 0.35 -13.56 9.27
N GLY A 67 0.87 -12.91 8.23
CA GLY A 67 1.81 -11.80 8.32
C GLY A 67 3.27 -12.18 8.04
N THR A 68 3.82 -11.62 6.96
CA THR A 68 5.27 -11.66 6.66
C THR A 68 5.88 -10.29 6.36
N PHE A 69 5.06 -9.34 5.90
CA PHE A 69 5.38 -7.91 5.92
C PHE A 69 4.21 -7.06 6.44
N LEU A 70 2.96 -7.55 6.48
CA LEU A 70 1.83 -6.84 7.08
C LEU A 70 1.63 -7.28 8.54
N ARG A 71 1.41 -6.32 9.43
CA ARG A 71 1.09 -6.62 10.83
C ARG A 71 -0.27 -7.34 10.92
N PRO A 72 -0.34 -8.55 11.50
CA PRO A 72 -1.55 -9.38 11.43
C PRO A 72 -2.78 -8.78 12.11
N SER A 73 -2.58 -8.09 13.22
CA SER A 73 -3.63 -7.44 14.01
C SER A 73 -4.31 -6.29 13.25
N PHE A 74 -3.60 -5.61 12.35
CA PHE A 74 -4.25 -4.65 11.45
C PHE A 74 -5.11 -5.33 10.38
N LEU A 75 -4.77 -6.57 9.97
CA LEU A 75 -5.60 -7.32 9.03
C LEU A 75 -6.96 -7.71 9.64
N THR A 76 -7.05 -7.84 10.96
CA THR A 76 -8.33 -8.10 11.67
C THR A 76 -9.05 -6.80 12.06
N LEU A 77 -8.32 -5.74 12.37
CA LEU A 77 -8.90 -4.43 12.70
C LEU A 77 -9.50 -3.71 11.49
N LEU A 78 -8.77 -3.66 10.37
CA LEU A 78 -9.14 -2.86 9.20
C LEU A 78 -10.50 -3.22 8.60
N PRO A 79 -10.92 -4.50 8.49
CA PRO A 79 -12.27 -4.85 8.05
C PRO A 79 -13.37 -4.16 8.86
N LYS A 80 -13.21 -4.06 10.19
CA LYS A 80 -14.16 -3.38 11.09
C LYS A 80 -14.20 -1.88 10.79
N LEU A 81 -13.03 -1.25 10.66
CA LEU A 81 -12.91 0.18 10.38
C LEU A 81 -13.43 0.56 8.99
N LEU A 82 -13.17 -0.28 7.97
CA LEU A 82 -13.68 -0.09 6.62
C LEU A 82 -15.21 -0.17 6.58
N ALA A 83 -15.83 -1.04 7.39
CA ALA A 83 -17.27 -1.09 7.52
C ALA A 83 -17.84 0.19 8.14
N LEU A 84 -17.21 0.73 9.20
CA LEU A 84 -17.61 2.00 9.81
C LEU A 84 -17.44 3.19 8.84
N ARG A 85 -16.36 3.19 8.03
CA ARG A 85 -16.17 4.21 6.98
C ARG A 85 -17.31 4.21 5.97
N GLN A 86 -17.75 3.04 5.53
CA GLN A 86 -18.89 2.91 4.61
C GLN A 86 -20.21 3.38 5.23
N GLN A 87 -20.35 3.28 6.55
CA GLN A 87 -21.50 3.78 7.30
C GLN A 87 -21.41 5.29 7.61
N GLY A 88 -20.33 5.97 7.21
CA GLY A 88 -20.09 7.38 7.55
C GLY A 88 -19.72 7.63 9.01
N LEU A 89 -19.40 6.57 9.76
CA LEU A 89 -19.05 6.61 11.18
C LEU A 89 -17.55 6.75 11.44
N VAL A 90 -16.77 6.63 10.38
CA VAL A 90 -15.36 7.02 10.31
C VAL A 90 -15.21 7.85 9.05
N GLU A 91 -14.64 9.05 9.16
CA GLU A 91 -14.51 9.97 8.03
C GLU A 91 -13.35 9.53 7.12
N HIS A 92 -12.19 9.29 7.73
CA HIS A 92 -10.95 8.97 7.02
C HIS A 92 -10.20 7.81 7.67
N LEU A 93 -9.64 6.95 6.81
CA LEU A 93 -8.61 5.96 7.15
C LEU A 93 -7.41 6.25 6.26
N PHE A 94 -6.26 6.63 6.81
CA PHE A 94 -5.16 7.18 6.02
C PHE A 94 -3.78 6.68 6.45
N LEU A 95 -2.82 6.69 5.53
CA LEU A 95 -1.39 6.54 5.84
C LEU A 95 -0.75 7.91 5.96
N TYR A 96 0.10 8.07 6.97
CA TYR A 96 0.90 9.29 7.15
C TYR A 96 2.26 8.89 7.70
N SER A 97 3.28 8.83 6.86
CA SER A 97 4.54 8.20 7.25
C SER A 97 5.76 9.01 6.85
N ASN A 98 6.80 8.90 7.67
CA ASN A 98 8.14 9.42 7.36
C ASN A 98 8.92 8.54 6.37
N ASN A 99 8.28 7.57 5.72
CA ASN A 99 8.87 6.87 4.59
C ASN A 99 9.05 7.82 3.38
N GLY A 100 10.27 7.89 2.83
CA GLY A 100 10.61 8.75 1.69
C GLY A 100 10.23 8.17 0.31
N ILE A 101 9.70 6.96 0.24
CA ILE A 101 9.34 6.28 -1.01
C ILE A 101 7.82 6.22 -1.11
N GLY A 102 7.19 7.29 -1.61
CA GLY A 102 5.71 7.35 -1.75
C GLY A 102 5.11 6.16 -2.50
N ASN A 103 5.75 5.70 -3.58
CA ASN A 103 5.31 4.52 -4.32
C ASN A 103 5.29 3.23 -3.47
N LEU A 104 6.13 3.12 -2.43
CA LEU A 104 6.11 1.98 -1.53
C LEU A 104 4.83 1.97 -0.69
N LEU A 105 4.40 3.13 -0.19
CA LEU A 105 3.14 3.28 0.54
C LEU A 105 1.95 2.89 -0.33
N GLU A 106 1.93 3.35 -1.58
CA GLU A 106 0.87 3.01 -2.54
C GLU A 106 0.84 1.51 -2.83
N VAL A 107 1.98 0.90 -3.14
CA VAL A 107 2.04 -0.53 -3.48
C VAL A 107 1.70 -1.39 -2.26
N LEU A 108 2.14 -1.03 -1.05
CA LEU A 108 1.76 -1.80 0.13
C LEU A 108 0.28 -1.66 0.49
N ASP A 109 -0.30 -0.46 0.39
CA ASP A 109 -1.75 -0.30 0.58
C ASP A 109 -2.53 -1.09 -0.50
N HIS A 110 -1.99 -1.22 -1.71
CA HIS A 110 -2.55 -2.09 -2.73
C HIS A 110 -2.47 -3.58 -2.34
N ILE A 111 -1.31 -4.05 -1.86
CA ILE A 111 -1.15 -5.44 -1.42
C ILE A 111 -2.02 -5.73 -0.20
N LEU A 112 -2.14 -4.77 0.73
CA LEU A 112 -3.07 -4.84 1.86
C LEU A 112 -4.52 -4.99 1.38
N ALA A 113 -4.96 -4.17 0.43
CA ALA A 113 -6.29 -4.30 -0.18
C ALA A 113 -6.50 -5.67 -0.83
N LEU A 114 -5.52 -6.16 -1.59
CA LEU A 114 -5.55 -7.50 -2.18
C LEU A 114 -5.58 -8.61 -1.12
N THR A 115 -4.98 -8.39 0.06
CA THR A 115 -5.00 -9.34 1.18
C THR A 115 -6.38 -9.37 1.83
N LEU A 116 -6.97 -8.20 2.09
CA LEU A 116 -8.26 -8.09 2.77
C LEU A 116 -9.44 -8.65 1.97
N ILE A 117 -9.37 -8.68 0.63
CA ILE A 117 -10.43 -9.31 -0.19
C ILE A 117 -10.40 -10.85 -0.11
N GLN A 118 -9.30 -11.45 0.35
CA GLN A 118 -9.17 -12.90 0.46
C GLN A 118 -9.77 -13.41 1.78
N LYS A 119 -10.10 -14.70 1.81
CA LYS A 119 -10.41 -15.38 3.09
C LYS A 119 -9.17 -15.36 4.00
N PRO A 120 -9.32 -15.19 5.31
CA PRO A 120 -10.58 -15.13 6.06
C PRO A 120 -11.25 -13.74 6.09
N TYR A 121 -10.55 -12.67 5.71
CA TYR A 121 -10.99 -11.29 5.89
C TYR A 121 -12.20 -10.90 5.03
N SER A 122 -12.23 -11.37 3.78
CA SER A 122 -13.37 -11.32 2.85
C SER A 122 -14.02 -9.94 2.71
N VAL A 123 -13.23 -8.86 2.72
CA VAL A 123 -13.71 -7.49 2.55
C VAL A 123 -14.25 -7.32 1.12
N PRO A 124 -15.52 -6.90 0.94
CA PRO A 124 -16.06 -6.64 -0.39
C PRO A 124 -15.31 -5.51 -1.12
N GLN A 125 -15.07 -5.67 -2.42
CA GLN A 125 -14.28 -4.69 -3.20
C GLN A 125 -14.92 -3.30 -3.28
N ASP A 126 -16.24 -3.20 -3.20
CA ASP A 126 -16.99 -1.94 -3.17
C ASP A 126 -16.74 -1.13 -1.89
N ARG A 127 -16.19 -1.76 -0.83
CA ARG A 127 -15.76 -1.06 0.39
C ARG A 127 -14.37 -0.42 0.27
N LEU A 128 -13.62 -0.79 -0.76
CA LEU A 128 -12.26 -0.32 -1.03
C LEU A 128 -12.28 0.88 -1.98
N LEU A 129 -11.16 1.58 -2.01
CA LEU A 129 -10.94 2.71 -2.92
C LEU A 129 -10.35 2.18 -4.23
N LYS A 130 -10.72 2.79 -5.35
CA LYS A 130 -10.17 2.45 -6.66
C LYS A 130 -9.51 3.67 -7.28
N ASP A 131 -8.21 3.57 -7.51
CA ASP A 131 -7.42 4.64 -8.12
C ASP A 131 -7.59 4.68 -9.64
N SER A 132 -7.08 5.74 -10.28
CA SER A 132 -7.17 5.97 -11.74
C SER A 132 -6.49 4.87 -12.57
N ASN A 133 -5.47 4.22 -12.01
CA ASN A 133 -4.79 3.06 -12.59
C ASN A 133 -5.58 1.74 -12.41
N GLY A 134 -6.75 1.78 -11.76
CA GLY A 134 -7.61 0.65 -11.50
C GLY A 134 -7.22 -0.21 -10.29
N ARG A 135 -6.14 0.14 -9.57
CA ARG A 135 -5.73 -0.57 -8.35
C ARG A 135 -6.67 -0.29 -7.20
N LEU A 136 -6.82 -1.31 -6.36
CA LEU A 136 -7.62 -1.24 -5.15
C LEU A 136 -6.75 -0.84 -3.96
N HIS A 137 -7.33 -0.08 -3.05
CA HIS A 137 -6.64 0.54 -1.93
C HIS A 137 -7.55 0.59 -0.69
N CYS A 138 -6.96 0.51 0.50
CA CYS A 138 -7.71 0.59 1.75
C CYS A 138 -7.70 2.01 2.32
N LEU A 139 -6.56 2.70 2.21
CA LEU A 139 -6.27 3.91 2.96
C LEU A 139 -6.10 5.11 2.02
N SER A 140 -6.66 6.26 2.40
CA SER A 140 -6.49 7.53 1.69
C SER A 140 -6.72 8.74 2.60
N PRO A 141 -5.87 9.78 2.52
CA PRO A 141 -4.67 9.88 1.69
C PRO A 141 -3.54 8.93 2.14
N ARG A 142 -2.46 8.86 1.35
CA ARG A 142 -1.24 8.10 1.67
C ARG A 142 -0.03 9.03 1.64
N ALA A 143 0.15 9.78 2.72
CA ALA A 143 1.15 10.84 2.77
C ALA A 143 2.54 10.29 3.09
N SER A 144 3.50 10.55 2.21
CA SER A 144 4.92 10.24 2.37
C SER A 144 5.72 11.41 2.95
N LEU A 145 6.96 11.17 3.40
CA LEU A 145 7.83 12.17 4.05
C LEU A 145 7.97 13.48 3.27
N ASP A 146 8.06 13.39 1.96
CA ASP A 146 8.40 14.49 1.07
C ASP A 146 7.19 14.99 0.27
N ASP A 147 5.97 14.58 0.66
CA ASP A 147 4.76 15.04 0.01
C ASP A 147 4.54 16.55 0.25
N PRO A 148 4.11 17.31 -0.76
CA PRO A 148 3.93 18.76 -0.64
C PRO A 148 3.00 19.20 0.50
N CYS A 149 1.98 18.40 0.82
CA CYS A 149 1.04 18.71 1.91
C CYS A 149 1.70 18.70 3.30
N ARG A 150 2.86 18.05 3.44
CA ARG A 150 3.64 18.00 4.68
C ARG A 150 4.69 19.09 4.79
N ALA A 151 4.79 19.99 3.81
CA ALA A 151 5.81 21.04 3.77
C ALA A 151 5.76 21.99 4.97
N VAL A 152 4.61 22.08 5.65
CA VAL A 152 4.42 22.89 6.87
C VAL A 152 5.13 22.32 8.10
N GLU A 153 5.53 21.06 8.07
CA GLU A 153 6.17 20.39 9.20
C GLU A 153 7.69 20.65 9.20
N PRO A 154 8.32 20.78 10.37
CA PRO A 154 9.78 20.87 10.44
C PRO A 154 10.40 19.51 10.07
N LYS A 155 11.43 19.54 9.23
CA LYS A 155 12.30 18.39 8.91
C LYS A 155 13.70 18.67 9.46
N ASP A 156 14.19 17.78 10.30
CA ASP A 156 15.51 17.89 10.88
C ASP A 156 16.61 17.52 9.86
N PRO A 157 17.89 17.79 10.17
CA PRO A 157 19.02 17.45 9.27
C PRO A 157 19.17 15.95 8.99
N ASN A 158 18.65 15.07 9.85
CA ASN A 158 18.69 13.63 9.67
C ASN A 158 17.54 13.11 8.79
N GLY A 159 16.68 14.02 8.32
CA GLY A 159 15.54 13.71 7.48
C GLY A 159 14.30 13.27 8.25
N PHE A 160 14.30 13.32 9.59
CA PHE A 160 13.12 13.10 10.41
C PHE A 160 12.19 14.31 10.31
N ARG A 161 10.91 14.07 10.03
CA ARG A 161 9.88 15.12 9.99
C ARG A 161 8.91 14.93 11.13
N GLU A 162 8.71 15.97 11.94
CA GLU A 162 7.79 15.88 13.07
C GLU A 162 6.35 15.86 12.58
N LYS A 163 5.61 14.80 12.88
CA LYS A 163 4.20 14.68 12.51
C LYS A 163 3.36 15.66 13.34
N SER A 164 2.35 16.24 12.71
CA SER A 164 1.52 17.27 13.32
C SER A 164 0.07 17.19 12.84
N VAL A 165 -0.86 17.70 13.65
CA VAL A 165 -2.29 17.79 13.28
C VAL A 165 -2.49 18.70 12.07
N SER A 166 -1.71 19.77 11.95
CA SER A 166 -1.77 20.69 10.81
C SER A 166 -1.31 20.03 9.53
N GLY A 167 -0.22 19.24 9.57
CA GLY A 167 0.25 18.45 8.43
C GLY A 167 -0.76 17.38 8.00
N ILE A 168 -1.34 16.66 8.96
CA ILE A 168 -2.43 15.69 8.70
C ILE A 168 -3.63 16.39 8.05
N SER A 169 -4.09 17.51 8.60
CA SER A 169 -5.20 18.30 8.06
C SER A 169 -4.91 18.76 6.63
N ALA A 170 -3.69 19.23 6.36
CA ALA A 170 -3.27 19.67 5.03
C ALA A 170 -3.28 18.51 4.01
N CYS A 171 -2.84 17.31 4.41
CA CYS A 171 -2.83 16.15 3.52
C CYS A 171 -4.22 15.56 3.29
N ILE A 172 -5.11 15.60 4.28
CA ILE A 172 -6.52 15.21 4.13
C ILE A 172 -7.27 16.25 3.28
N GLY A 173 -6.89 17.53 3.37
CA GLY A 173 -7.54 18.63 2.66
C GLY A 173 -8.71 19.25 3.41
N SER A 174 -8.88 18.91 4.70
CA SER A 174 -9.90 19.47 5.60
C SER A 174 -9.32 19.64 7.01
N ALA A 175 -9.91 20.52 7.81
CA ALA A 175 -9.51 20.71 9.20
C ALA A 175 -9.87 19.47 10.02
N VAL A 176 -8.89 18.90 10.71
CA VAL A 176 -9.10 17.73 11.59
C VAL A 176 -9.24 18.19 13.04
N ASN A 177 -10.31 17.75 13.69
CA ASN A 177 -10.47 17.94 15.13
C ASN A 177 -9.57 16.99 15.91
N VAL A 178 -8.75 17.55 16.83
CA VAL A 178 -7.85 16.77 17.70
C VAL A 178 -8.60 15.76 18.58
N ASP A 179 -9.86 16.05 18.91
CA ASP A 179 -10.67 15.17 19.75
C ASP A 179 -11.23 13.95 19.04
N GLU A 180 -11.06 13.90 17.72
CA GLU A 180 -11.59 12.85 16.85
C GLU A 180 -10.47 12.18 16.02
N LEU A 181 -9.23 12.66 16.16
CA LEU A 181 -8.06 12.10 15.53
C LEU A 181 -7.46 10.97 16.37
N TYR A 182 -7.44 9.77 15.81
CA TYR A 182 -6.70 8.62 16.32
C TYR A 182 -5.51 8.35 15.44
N TYR A 183 -4.36 8.03 16.04
CA TYR A 183 -3.14 7.80 15.30
C TYR A 183 -2.34 6.63 15.87
N PHE A 184 -2.03 5.64 15.04
CA PHE A 184 -1.22 4.49 15.42
C PHE A 184 0.23 4.67 14.97
N ASP A 185 1.17 4.49 15.89
CA ASP A 185 2.60 4.65 15.62
C ASP A 185 3.40 3.65 16.45
N ASP A 186 4.54 3.18 15.94
CA ASP A 186 5.43 2.29 16.69
C ASP A 186 6.39 3.05 17.62
N THR A 187 6.45 4.38 17.49
CA THR A 187 7.34 5.25 18.26
C THR A 187 6.64 6.39 18.99
N ARG A 188 7.31 6.91 20.02
CA ARG A 188 6.92 8.11 20.79
C ARG A 188 7.72 9.36 20.40
N MET A 189 8.46 9.31 19.30
CA MET A 189 9.29 10.43 18.85
C MET A 189 8.46 11.63 18.40
N HIS A 190 7.22 11.42 17.96
CA HIS A 190 6.33 12.49 17.50
C HIS A 190 5.61 13.22 18.65
N THR A 191 6.40 13.85 19.51
CA THR A 191 5.94 14.51 20.74
C THR A 191 4.86 15.57 20.49
N GLY A 192 4.93 16.31 19.39
CA GLY A 192 3.95 17.34 19.04
C GLY A 192 2.57 16.75 18.76
N LEU A 193 2.50 15.73 17.90
CA LEU A 193 1.25 15.02 17.61
C LEU A 193 0.74 14.28 18.85
N MET A 194 1.63 13.58 19.57
CA MET A 194 1.28 12.84 20.78
C MET A 194 0.67 13.75 21.85
N ASN A 195 1.24 14.93 22.09
CA ASN A 195 0.71 15.88 23.05
C ASN A 195 -0.65 16.46 22.61
N ALA A 196 -0.84 16.65 21.30
CA ALA A 196 -2.07 17.22 20.76
C ALA A 196 -3.28 16.28 20.88
N ILE A 197 -3.09 14.98 20.64
CA ILE A 197 -4.22 14.00 20.64
C ILE A 197 -4.22 13.07 21.86
N GLN A 198 -3.19 13.15 22.71
CA GLN A 198 -3.06 12.47 24.00
C GLN A 198 -3.31 10.95 23.89
N ASN A 199 -4.30 10.43 24.61
CA ASN A 199 -4.64 9.01 24.66
C ASN A 199 -5.09 8.42 23.31
N ARG A 200 -5.34 9.27 22.30
CA ARG A 200 -5.68 8.85 20.93
C ARG A 200 -4.42 8.64 20.06
N TYR A 201 -3.23 8.95 20.59
CA TYR A 201 -1.95 8.52 20.03
C TYR A 201 -1.63 7.13 20.59
N ILE A 202 -1.88 6.11 19.79
CA ILE A 202 -1.80 4.71 20.19
C ILE A 202 -0.44 4.17 19.79
N VAL A 203 0.43 4.01 20.79
CA VAL A 203 1.75 3.43 20.59
C VAL A 203 1.65 1.92 20.52
N VAL A 204 2.01 1.36 19.37
CA VAL A 204 2.04 -0.08 19.15
C VAL A 204 3.46 -0.61 19.26
N LYS A 205 3.62 -1.92 19.51
CA LYS A 205 4.95 -2.53 19.46
C LYS A 205 5.51 -2.44 18.03
N LYS A 206 6.80 -2.12 17.89
CA LYS A 206 7.54 -2.22 16.63
C LYS A 206 7.37 -3.59 15.97
N TYR A 207 6.97 -3.59 14.71
CA TYR A 207 6.77 -4.77 13.88
C TYR A 207 8.06 -5.10 13.12
N GLU A 208 8.74 -6.15 13.57
CA GLU A 208 10.09 -6.51 13.11
C GLU A 208 10.13 -7.70 12.16
N ILE A 209 8.97 -8.28 11.84
CA ILE A 209 8.88 -9.44 10.94
C ILE A 209 9.21 -9.03 9.52
N ARG A 210 10.03 -9.84 8.86
CA ARG A 210 10.54 -9.58 7.50
C ARG A 210 10.44 -10.84 6.67
N MET A 211 9.91 -10.71 5.47
CA MET A 211 9.93 -11.80 4.50
C MET A 211 11.36 -12.12 4.06
N ALA A 212 11.69 -13.42 3.97
CA ALA A 212 12.96 -13.88 3.44
C ALA A 212 13.13 -13.45 1.97
N ASN A 213 14.30 -12.91 1.63
CA ASN A 213 14.64 -12.56 0.24
C ASN A 213 14.50 -13.74 -0.72
N LYS A 214 14.76 -14.97 -0.25
CA LYS A 214 14.56 -16.19 -1.05
C LYS A 214 13.10 -16.39 -1.45
N LYS A 215 12.18 -16.32 -0.48
CA LYS A 215 10.74 -16.49 -0.73
C LYS A 215 10.20 -15.37 -1.63
N LEU A 216 10.69 -14.15 -1.42
CA LEU A 216 10.35 -13.00 -2.25
C LEU A 216 10.82 -13.17 -3.70
N ALA A 217 12.06 -13.63 -3.88
CA ALA A 217 12.62 -13.94 -5.20
C ALA A 217 11.86 -15.06 -5.90
N GLU A 218 11.51 -16.14 -5.18
CA GLU A 218 10.70 -17.25 -5.72
C GLU A 218 9.35 -16.73 -6.25
N MET A 219 8.60 -15.98 -5.43
CA MET A 219 7.32 -15.41 -5.85
C MET A 219 7.46 -14.46 -7.04
N PHE A 220 8.54 -13.66 -7.08
CA PHE A 220 8.83 -12.81 -8.23
C PHE A 220 9.07 -13.63 -9.50
N ILE A 221 10.00 -14.58 -9.50
CA ILE A 221 10.31 -15.39 -10.69
C ILE A 221 9.06 -16.15 -11.16
N GLU A 222 8.27 -16.72 -10.25
CA GLU A 222 7.05 -17.46 -10.57
C GLU A 222 5.88 -16.61 -11.09
N SER A 223 5.96 -15.28 -10.97
CA SER A 223 4.92 -14.36 -11.46
C SER A 223 5.11 -13.97 -12.92
N PHE A 224 6.29 -14.24 -13.47
CA PHE A 224 6.64 -13.89 -14.83
C PHE A 224 6.76 -15.16 -15.67
N PRO A 225 6.37 -15.10 -16.96
CA PRO A 225 6.60 -16.22 -17.85
C PRO A 225 8.10 -16.43 -18.04
N SER A 226 8.51 -17.67 -18.28
CA SER A 226 9.94 -18.04 -18.33
C SER A 226 10.74 -17.22 -19.33
N ASN A 227 10.13 -16.81 -20.46
CA ASN A 227 10.73 -15.89 -21.43
C ASN A 227 11.11 -14.53 -20.88
N ALA A 228 10.48 -14.03 -19.82
CA ALA A 228 10.90 -12.77 -19.20
C ALA A 228 12.32 -12.83 -18.62
N PHE A 229 12.89 -14.03 -18.45
CA PHE A 229 14.26 -14.25 -17.95
C PHE A 229 15.20 -14.90 -18.99
N TYR A 230 14.75 -15.07 -20.25
CA TYR A 230 15.59 -15.56 -21.36
C TYR A 230 16.20 -14.39 -22.12
N PRO A 231 17.53 -14.17 -22.08
CA PRO A 231 18.19 -13.09 -22.82
C PRO A 231 17.81 -13.08 -24.31
N GLY A 232 17.50 -11.89 -24.84
CA GLY A 232 17.09 -11.72 -26.24
C GLY A 232 15.60 -11.88 -26.50
N SER A 233 14.80 -12.34 -25.53
CA SER A 233 13.34 -12.30 -25.66
C SER A 233 12.80 -10.86 -25.57
N LYS A 234 11.60 -10.62 -26.11
CA LYS A 234 10.97 -9.28 -26.08
C LYS A 234 10.71 -8.81 -24.65
N GLU A 235 10.24 -9.72 -23.79
CA GLU A 235 9.94 -9.46 -22.39
C GLU A 235 11.22 -9.23 -21.58
N ALA A 236 12.26 -10.03 -21.80
CA ALA A 236 13.54 -9.91 -21.11
C ALA A 236 14.27 -8.60 -21.46
N ASN A 237 14.19 -8.15 -22.72
CA ASN A 237 14.77 -6.87 -23.14
C ASN A 237 14.17 -5.66 -22.41
N VAL A 238 13.00 -5.81 -21.80
CA VAL A 238 12.43 -4.82 -20.88
C VAL A 238 12.78 -5.19 -19.44
N LEU A 239 12.32 -6.34 -18.95
CA LEU A 239 12.40 -6.70 -17.54
C LEU A 239 13.84 -6.83 -17.05
N LEU A 240 14.68 -7.64 -17.72
CA LEU A 240 16.06 -7.86 -17.29
C LEU A 240 16.88 -6.58 -17.40
N THR A 241 16.71 -5.84 -18.49
CA THR A 241 17.40 -4.56 -18.70
C THR A 241 17.12 -3.60 -17.55
N GLN A 242 15.86 -3.47 -17.10
CA GLN A 242 15.53 -2.61 -15.97
C GLN A 242 15.95 -3.20 -14.62
N LEU A 243 15.82 -4.52 -14.45
CA LEU A 243 16.21 -5.21 -13.21
C LEU A 243 17.72 -5.11 -12.96
N GLN A 244 18.54 -5.20 -14.00
CA GLN A 244 19.99 -5.10 -13.91
C GLN A 244 20.50 -3.69 -13.59
N ILE A 245 19.68 -2.65 -13.76
CA ILE A 245 20.00 -1.30 -13.24
C ILE A 245 20.02 -1.32 -11.71
N LEU A 246 19.11 -2.07 -11.08
CA LEU A 246 18.98 -2.14 -9.63
C LEU A 246 19.83 -3.27 -9.03
N LEU A 247 19.90 -4.42 -9.69
CA LEU A 247 20.56 -5.65 -9.25
C LEU A 247 21.51 -6.17 -10.36
N PRO A 248 22.64 -5.50 -10.61
CA PRO A 248 23.46 -5.71 -11.82
C PRO A 248 24.10 -7.09 -11.95
N ALA A 249 24.32 -7.80 -10.85
CA ALA A 249 24.87 -9.15 -10.88
C ALA A 249 23.80 -10.25 -11.06
N PHE A 250 22.51 -9.88 -11.14
CA PHE A 250 21.47 -10.80 -11.58
C PHE A 250 21.47 -10.92 -13.12
N GLN A 251 22.28 -11.85 -13.61
CA GLN A 251 22.50 -12.10 -15.03
C GLN A 251 22.09 -13.54 -15.39
N PRO A 252 20.81 -13.78 -15.71
CA PRO A 252 20.39 -15.08 -16.20
C PRO A 252 20.94 -15.31 -17.62
N ASN A 253 21.33 -16.55 -17.92
CA ASN A 253 21.86 -16.97 -19.21
C ASN A 253 20.86 -17.79 -20.04
N GLY A 254 19.69 -18.05 -19.46
CA GLY A 254 18.59 -18.75 -20.09
C GLY A 254 18.67 -20.28 -20.04
N LYS A 255 19.60 -20.83 -19.27
CA LYS A 255 19.69 -22.27 -18.97
C LYS A 255 19.27 -22.59 -17.54
N GLU A 256 18.95 -21.58 -16.75
CA GLU A 256 18.58 -21.74 -15.34
C GLU A 256 17.18 -22.31 -15.16
N SER A 257 17.04 -23.18 -14.17
CA SER A 257 15.72 -23.54 -13.63
C SER A 257 15.12 -22.38 -12.84
N VAL A 258 13.80 -22.41 -12.61
CA VAL A 258 13.10 -21.44 -11.72
C VAL A 258 13.78 -21.35 -10.35
N LYS A 259 14.16 -22.50 -9.77
CA LYS A 259 14.88 -22.57 -8.50
C LYS A 259 16.21 -21.83 -8.55
N THR A 260 17.01 -22.08 -9.59
CA THR A 260 18.33 -21.44 -9.75
C THR A 260 18.21 -19.94 -10.02
N LEU A 261 17.19 -19.51 -10.77
CA LEU A 261 16.88 -18.08 -10.95
C LEU A 261 16.55 -17.41 -9.62
N ALA A 262 15.68 -18.03 -8.82
CA ALA A 262 15.30 -17.51 -7.52
C ALA A 262 16.50 -17.43 -6.56
N GLU A 263 17.37 -18.44 -6.54
CA GLU A 263 18.61 -18.43 -5.73
C GLU A 263 19.58 -17.30 -6.15
N LYS A 264 19.77 -17.10 -7.46
CA LYS A 264 20.59 -15.99 -7.99
C LYS A 264 20.02 -14.64 -7.62
N LEU A 265 18.71 -14.45 -7.79
CA LEU A 265 18.04 -13.20 -7.46
C LEU A 265 18.09 -12.94 -5.94
N ALA A 266 17.82 -13.96 -5.13
CA ALA A 266 17.88 -13.87 -3.67
C ALA A 266 19.27 -13.45 -3.18
N LYS A 267 20.34 -13.94 -3.80
CA LYS A 267 21.71 -13.54 -3.46
C LYS A 267 21.95 -12.04 -3.66
N GLU A 268 21.43 -11.47 -4.74
CA GLU A 268 21.53 -10.03 -4.99
C GLU A 268 20.64 -9.20 -4.06
N LEU A 269 19.41 -9.65 -3.82
CA LEU A 269 18.51 -9.01 -2.85
C LEU A 269 19.13 -8.95 -1.44
N SER A 270 19.85 -10.00 -1.02
CA SER A 270 20.54 -10.03 0.27
C SER A 270 21.71 -9.06 0.38
N LYS A 271 22.21 -8.51 -0.73
CA LYS A 271 23.14 -7.37 -0.68
C LYS A 271 22.39 -6.06 -0.43
N PHE A 272 21.20 -5.92 -1.02
CA PHE A 272 20.36 -4.72 -0.88
C PHE A 272 19.69 -4.63 0.49
N SER A 273 19.19 -5.76 0.99
CA SER A 273 18.58 -5.90 2.31
C SER A 273 19.24 -7.06 3.07
N PRO A 274 20.43 -6.83 3.67
CA PRO A 274 21.16 -7.86 4.41
C PRO A 274 20.36 -8.43 5.58
N LEU A 275 19.56 -7.58 6.22
CA LEU A 275 18.72 -7.99 7.34
C LEU A 275 17.54 -8.90 6.93
N ALA A 276 17.18 -8.92 5.64
CA ALA A 276 16.24 -9.89 5.06
C ALA A 276 16.96 -11.08 4.36
N GLY A 277 18.30 -11.09 4.40
CA GLY A 277 19.16 -12.09 3.78
C GLY A 277 19.45 -13.33 4.62
N GLY A 278 18.90 -13.42 5.84
CA GLY A 278 19.12 -14.52 6.81
C GLY A 278 17.84 -15.09 7.43
N ARG A 279 17.96 -15.75 8.61
CA ARG A 279 16.82 -16.32 9.37
C ARG A 279 15.80 -15.21 9.64
N VAL A 280 14.63 -15.36 9.03
CA VAL A 280 13.42 -14.56 9.28
C VAL A 280 13.21 -14.45 10.78
N ALA A 281 12.96 -13.24 11.28
CA ALA A 281 12.38 -13.10 12.62
C ALA A 281 11.11 -13.95 12.65
N ARG A 282 11.04 -14.91 13.57
CA ARG A 282 9.93 -15.87 13.64
C ARG A 282 8.60 -15.13 13.56
N ASN A 283 7.72 -15.53 12.64
CA ASN A 283 6.37 -14.98 12.54
C ASN A 283 5.71 -14.92 13.93
N TRP A 284 4.93 -13.88 14.16
CA TRP A 284 4.18 -13.77 15.41
C TRP A 284 3.29 -15.00 15.60
N ASN A 285 3.36 -15.56 16.79
CA ASN A 285 2.47 -16.65 17.16
C ASN A 285 1.08 -16.11 17.54
N ALA A 286 0.10 -17.01 17.68
CA ALA A 286 -1.28 -16.62 17.95
C ALA A 286 -1.46 -15.80 19.25
N ALA A 287 -0.65 -16.06 20.28
CA ALA A 287 -0.72 -15.29 21.53
C ALA A 287 -0.15 -13.88 21.37
N GLU A 288 0.91 -13.70 20.59
CA GLU A 288 1.46 -12.39 20.25
C GLU A 288 0.45 -11.57 19.44
N ILE A 289 -0.18 -12.19 18.44
CA ILE A 289 -1.22 -11.55 17.63
C ILE A 289 -2.40 -11.14 18.52
N ALA A 290 -2.92 -12.05 19.35
CA ALA A 290 -4.06 -11.76 20.22
C ALA A 290 -3.75 -10.68 21.28
N ALA A 291 -2.52 -10.65 21.80
CA ALA A 291 -2.10 -9.60 22.73
C ALA A 291 -2.06 -8.24 22.04
N ASP A 292 -1.55 -8.19 20.81
CA ASP A 292 -1.49 -6.97 20.02
C ASP A 292 -2.88 -6.48 19.59
N GLU A 293 -3.76 -7.39 19.19
CA GLU A 293 -5.16 -7.08 18.89
C GLU A 293 -5.88 -6.45 20.08
N ARG A 294 -5.62 -6.92 21.31
CA ARG A 294 -6.19 -6.30 22.52
C ARG A 294 -5.70 -4.87 22.72
N VAL A 295 -4.43 -4.58 22.43
CA VAL A 295 -3.89 -3.21 22.52
C VAL A 295 -4.62 -2.31 21.51
N LEU A 296 -4.79 -2.78 20.27
CA LEU A 296 -5.50 -2.03 19.24
C LEU A 296 -6.97 -1.82 19.61
N ASP A 297 -7.68 -2.88 20.00
CA ASP A 297 -9.11 -2.83 20.36
C ASP A 297 -9.36 -1.93 21.58
N VAL A 298 -8.48 -1.92 22.58
CA VAL A 298 -8.59 -0.99 23.73
C VAL A 298 -8.32 0.45 23.30
N GLY A 299 -7.26 0.68 22.51
CA GLY A 299 -6.87 2.03 22.08
C GLY A 299 -7.93 2.72 21.23
N ILE A 300 -8.68 1.96 20.42
CA ILE A 300 -9.70 2.50 19.52
C ILE A 300 -11.14 2.10 19.89
N GLY A 301 -11.33 1.50 21.07
CA GLY A 301 -12.62 0.94 21.50
C GLY A 301 -13.78 1.92 21.45
N SER A 302 -13.54 3.18 21.80
CA SER A 302 -14.52 4.27 21.75
C SER A 302 -15.12 4.50 20.34
N VAL A 303 -14.34 4.27 19.28
CA VAL A 303 -14.80 4.40 17.89
C VAL A 303 -15.86 3.35 17.57
N PHE A 304 -15.70 2.13 18.08
CA PHE A 304 -16.69 1.06 17.88
C PHE A 304 -17.97 1.30 18.68
N SER A 305 -17.88 1.92 19.87
CA SER A 305 -19.05 2.32 20.65
C SER A 305 -19.81 3.48 20.01
N TYR A 306 -19.10 4.43 19.38
CA TYR A 306 -19.73 5.55 18.66
C TYR A 306 -20.67 5.03 17.55
N GLY A 307 -20.26 3.99 16.83
CA GLY A 307 -21.08 3.40 15.77
C GLY A 307 -22.32 2.63 16.22
N GLN A 308 -22.42 2.26 17.50
CA GLN A 308 -23.63 1.63 18.03
C GLN A 308 -24.70 2.65 18.41
N VAL A 309 -24.31 3.87 18.80
CA VAL A 309 -25.25 4.93 19.22
C VAL A 309 -25.98 5.55 18.02
N THR A 310 -25.33 5.61 16.85
CA THR A 310 -25.91 6.17 15.62
C THR A 310 -26.82 5.23 14.85
N ASN A 311 -26.68 3.90 15.02
CA ASN A 311 -27.52 2.91 14.35
C ASN A 311 -29.00 2.97 14.76
N ASN A 312 -29.33 3.60 15.89
CA ASN A 312 -30.72 3.83 16.28
C ASN A 312 -31.36 5.03 15.56
N ASN A 313 -30.61 5.83 14.78
CA ASN A 313 -31.11 7.06 14.15
C ASN A 313 -30.59 7.35 12.71
N ALA A 314 -29.83 6.47 12.07
CA ALA A 314 -29.21 6.79 10.77
C ALA A 314 -30.12 6.47 9.57
N ALA A 315 -30.95 7.45 9.19
CA ALA A 315 -31.39 7.61 7.80
C ALA A 315 -30.15 7.83 6.90
N GLY A 316 -30.08 7.12 5.78
CA GLY A 316 -28.87 6.92 4.99
C GLY A 316 -28.13 8.20 4.57
N SER A 317 -26.85 8.28 4.92
CA SER A 317 -25.89 9.14 4.23
C SER A 317 -25.05 8.30 3.27
N ILE A 318 -25.30 8.45 1.97
CA ILE A 318 -24.50 7.85 0.90
C ILE A 318 -23.14 8.54 0.88
N PHE A 319 -22.07 7.78 1.13
CA PHE A 319 -20.69 8.25 0.93
C PHE A 319 -20.49 8.73 -0.51
N ARG A 320 -20.08 9.99 -0.70
CA ARG A 320 -19.56 10.50 -1.97
C ARG A 320 -18.06 10.54 -1.87
N ALA A 321 -17.38 9.66 -2.63
CA ALA A 321 -15.93 9.69 -2.77
C ALA A 321 -15.44 11.11 -3.14
N PRO A 322 -14.26 11.54 -2.66
CA PRO A 322 -13.71 12.84 -3.03
C PRO A 322 -13.51 12.91 -4.54
N ILE A 323 -14.13 13.92 -5.15
CA ILE A 323 -14.10 14.18 -6.59
C ILE A 323 -12.71 14.72 -6.94
N GLY A 324 -11.79 13.83 -7.26
CA GLY A 324 -10.62 14.14 -8.10
C GLY A 324 -11.10 14.42 -9.53
N GLY A 325 -11.58 15.64 -9.77
CA GLY A 325 -12.21 16.05 -11.01
C GLY A 325 -11.22 16.22 -12.17
N SER A 326 -11.01 15.16 -12.95
CA SER A 326 -10.65 15.33 -14.36
C SER A 326 -11.93 15.74 -15.12
N ARG A 327 -12.03 17.02 -15.48
CA ARG A 327 -13.12 17.52 -16.34
C ARG A 327 -13.07 16.85 -17.70
N SER A 328 -13.94 15.87 -17.90
CA SER A 328 -14.32 15.35 -19.21
C SER A 328 -15.81 15.60 -19.41
N LYS A 329 -16.13 16.50 -20.35
CA LYS A 329 -17.10 16.32 -21.44
C LYS A 329 -17.57 17.67 -21.97
N GLN A 330 -17.51 17.82 -23.29
CA GLN A 330 -18.71 18.24 -24.02
C GLN A 330 -18.69 17.67 -25.44
N THR A 331 -19.34 16.52 -25.59
CA THR A 331 -19.98 16.08 -26.83
C THR A 331 -21.05 17.10 -27.22
N ARG A 332 -20.91 17.76 -28.38
CA ARG A 332 -22.00 18.52 -29.00
C ARG A 332 -22.73 17.68 -30.04
N ARG A 333 -24.04 17.57 -29.80
CA ARG A 333 -25.09 16.90 -30.56
C ARG A 333 -25.12 17.27 -32.05
N ARG A 334 -25.41 16.25 -32.87
CA ARG A 334 -25.97 16.34 -34.23
C ARG A 334 -27.17 17.30 -34.27
N LYS A 335 -27.17 18.25 -35.19
CA LYS A 335 -28.37 19.01 -35.61
C LYS A 335 -28.71 18.61 -37.05
N ARG A 336 -29.81 17.86 -37.19
CA ARG A 336 -30.47 17.47 -38.43
C ARG A 336 -31.12 18.74 -39.02
N LYS A 337 -30.85 19.05 -40.30
CA LYS A 337 -31.62 20.03 -41.09
C LYS A 337 -32.12 19.32 -42.35
N THR A 338 -33.42 19.21 -42.48
CA THR A 338 -34.14 18.78 -43.68
C THR A 338 -34.56 20.00 -44.51
N ARG A 339 -34.24 19.98 -45.82
CA ARG A 339 -34.87 20.58 -47.05
C ARG A 339 -35.43 22.03 -47.00
N ARG A 340 -35.39 22.88 -48.04
CA ARG A 340 -35.60 22.70 -49.51
C ARG A 340 -35.27 24.01 -50.28
N ASN A 341 -35.26 23.90 -51.62
CA ASN A 341 -35.17 24.91 -52.72
C ASN A 341 -33.71 25.15 -53.18
N GLU A 342 -33.33 24.97 -54.45
CA GLU A 342 -34.06 24.93 -55.73
C GLU A 342 -34.00 23.56 -56.44
#